data_AF-A0A2H0N3N7-F1
#
_entry.id   AF-A0A2H0N3N7-F1
#
_cell.length_a   1.000
_cell.length_b   1.000
_cell.length_c   1.000
_cell.angle_alpha   90.00
_cell.angle_beta   90.00
_cell.angle_gamma   90.00
#
_symmetry.space_group_name_H-M   'P 1'
#
loop_
_entity.id
_entity.type
_entity.pdbx_description
1 polymer ?
#
loop_
_entity_poly.entity_id
_entity_poly.type
_entity_poly.pdbx_seq_one_letter_code
_entity_poly.pdbx_strand_id
1 'polypeptide(L)'
;MFFIDFTCGGHDFVYHFVPSGEVWIDNDIMPKGQKFVLLHELHERRRMAEGWGYPKAHYESSKIEYHCRHFPSELDLHLRQEHKINGNITA
;
A
#
# COMPACT_ATOMS: atom_id res chain seq x y z
N MET A 1 11.89 5.30 20.17
CA MET A 1 12.39 5.44 18.79
C MET A 1 11.25 6.03 17.98
N PHE A 2 11.44 7.18 17.35
CA PHE A 2 10.39 7.82 16.54
C PHE A 2 10.53 7.36 15.08
N PHE A 3 9.41 7.06 14.43
CA PHE A 3 9.36 6.69 13.01
C PHE A 3 9.29 7.94 12.15
N ILE A 4 10.38 8.69 12.13
CA ILE A 4 10.48 9.94 11.37
C ILE A 4 10.39 9.71 9.86
N ASP A 5 10.48 8.46 9.41
CA ASP A 5 10.43 8.03 8.01
C ASP A 5 9.03 7.59 7.56
N PHE A 6 8.00 7.63 8.43
CA PHE A 6 6.62 7.41 7.99
C PHE A 6 6.17 8.60 7.14
N THR A 7 6.17 8.41 5.83
CA THR A 7 5.77 9.41 4.86
C THR A 7 4.72 8.81 3.93
N CYS A 8 3.65 9.55 3.64
CA CYS A 8 2.55 9.15 2.75
C CYS A 8 1.65 8.02 3.27
N GLY A 9 2.20 6.88 3.71
CA GLY A 9 1.43 5.72 4.14
C GLY A 9 2.29 4.59 4.70
N GLY A 10 1.63 3.52 5.15
CA GLY A 10 2.32 2.33 5.66
C GLY A 10 1.39 1.25 6.19
N HIS A 11 1.95 0.09 6.50
CA HIS A 11 1.21 -1.08 6.99
C HIS A 11 1.99 -1.92 8.01
N ASP A 12 1.30 -2.90 8.60
CA ASP A 12 1.76 -3.81 9.66
C ASP A 12 3.11 -4.52 9.41
N PHE A 13 3.41 -4.93 8.18
CA PHE A 13 4.70 -5.58 7.86
C PHE A 13 5.91 -4.64 7.86
N VAL A 14 5.72 -3.32 7.72
CA VAL A 14 6.81 -2.33 7.71
C VAL A 14 6.92 -1.64 9.06
N TYR A 15 5.77 -1.29 9.63
CA TYR A 15 5.68 -0.50 10.85
C TYR A 15 5.00 -1.30 11.96
N HIS A 16 5.75 -1.66 12.99
CA HIS A 16 5.25 -2.48 14.11
C HIS A 16 4.12 -1.81 14.92
N PHE A 17 3.91 -0.51 14.74
CA PHE A 17 2.85 0.24 15.44
C PHE A 17 1.54 0.27 14.65
N VAL A 18 1.56 -0.10 13.36
CA VAL A 18 0.34 -0.28 12.57
C VAL A 18 -0.26 -1.64 12.95
N PRO A 19 -1.53 -1.70 13.38
CA PRO A 19 -2.15 -2.96 13.74
C PRO A 19 -2.18 -3.95 12.59
N SER A 20 -2.11 -5.24 12.93
CA SER A 20 -2.15 -6.32 11.95
C SER A 20 -3.41 -6.23 11.07
N GLY A 21 -3.23 -6.31 9.76
CA GLY A 21 -4.34 -6.17 8.80
C GLY A 21 -4.66 -4.73 8.39
N GLU A 22 -4.01 -3.73 8.97
CA GLU A 22 -4.30 -2.32 8.68
C GLU A 22 -3.29 -1.69 7.69
N VAL A 23 -3.82 -0.73 6.93
CA VAL A 23 -3.06 0.18 6.06
C VAL A 23 -3.46 1.59 6.48
N TRP A 24 -2.47 2.41 6.81
CA TRP A 24 -2.65 3.81 7.19
C TRP A 24 -2.17 4.73 6.08
N ILE A 25 -2.89 5.84 5.89
CA ILE A 25 -2.54 6.90 4.95
C ILE A 25 -2.29 8.17 5.75
N ASP A 26 -1.21 8.85 5.42
CA ASP A 26 -0.84 10.14 5.99
C ASP A 26 -1.90 11.20 5.61
N ASN A 27 -2.33 11.98 6.60
CA ASN A 27 -3.39 12.98 6.43
C ASN A 27 -2.92 14.23 5.68
N ASP A 28 -1.61 14.42 5.48
CA ASP A 28 -1.07 15.51 4.65
C ASP A 28 -1.18 15.22 3.15
N ILE A 29 -1.56 13.99 2.76
CA ILE A 29 -1.78 13.64 1.36
C ILE A 29 -3.09 14.22 0.86
N MET A 30 -3.00 15.03 -0.21
CA MET A 30 -4.16 15.57 -0.92
C MET A 30 -5.18 14.47 -1.26
N PRO A 31 -6.51 14.71 -1.16
CA PRO A 31 -7.52 13.68 -1.39
C PRO A 31 -7.40 12.93 -2.72
N LYS A 32 -6.93 13.60 -3.78
CA LYS A 32 -6.69 12.98 -5.09
C LYS A 32 -5.52 11.99 -5.10
N GLY A 33 -4.55 12.17 -4.22
CA GLY A 33 -3.36 11.32 -4.07
C GLY A 33 -3.60 10.08 -3.20
N GLN A 34 -4.53 10.15 -2.24
CA GLN A 34 -4.74 9.11 -1.23
C GLN A 34 -5.02 7.74 -1.82
N LYS A 35 -5.82 7.66 -2.90
CA LYS A 35 -6.13 6.37 -3.56
C LYS A 35 -4.91 5.73 -4.23
N PHE A 36 -3.95 6.52 -4.71
CA PHE A 36 -2.73 5.99 -5.31
C PHE A 36 -1.80 5.42 -4.24
N VAL A 37 -1.64 6.16 -3.13
CA VAL A 37 -0.88 5.68 -1.97
C VAL A 37 -1.54 4.42 -1.40
N LEU A 38 -2.86 4.41 -1.25
CA LEU A 38 -3.59 3.22 -0.80
C LEU A 38 -3.36 2.00 -1.70
N LEU A 39 -3.31 2.19 -3.03
CA LEU A 39 -3.00 1.11 -3.96
C LEU A 39 -1.58 0.58 -3.74
N HIS A 40 -0.60 1.49 -3.60
CA HIS A 40 0.79 1.13 -3.31
C HIS A 40 0.88 0.29 -2.04
N GLU A 41 0.32 0.79 -0.93
CA GLU A 41 0.41 0.12 0.38
C GLU A 41 -0.30 -1.23 0.39
N LEU A 42 -1.49 -1.34 -0.22
CA LEU A 42 -2.20 -2.63 -0.30
C LEU A 42 -1.43 -3.66 -1.14
N HIS A 43 -0.82 -3.24 -2.25
CA HIS A 43 -0.01 -4.12 -3.08
C HIS A 43 1.25 -4.55 -2.34
N GLU A 44 1.92 -3.63 -1.66
CA GLU A 44 3.15 -3.88 -0.91
C GLU A 44 2.88 -4.88 0.22
N ARG A 45 1.85 -4.60 1.02
CA ARG A 45 1.39 -5.45 2.11
C ARG A 45 1.13 -6.87 1.65
N ARG A 46 0.37 -7.04 0.56
CA ARG A 46 0.10 -8.36 -0.01
C ARG A 46 1.38 -9.09 -0.40
N ARG A 47 2.31 -8.42 -1.10
CA ARG A 47 3.57 -9.06 -1.53
C ARG A 47 4.44 -9.46 -0.35
N MET A 48 4.49 -8.63 0.69
CA MET A 48 5.21 -8.97 1.91
C MET A 48 4.55 -10.14 2.66
N ALA A 49 3.22 -10.20 2.70
CA ALA A 49 2.49 -11.36 3.22
C ALA A 49 2.76 -12.65 2.41
N GLU A 50 3.00 -12.55 1.11
CA GLU A 50 3.44 -13.65 0.24
C GLU A 50 4.94 -14.01 0.43
N GLY A 51 5.64 -13.37 1.37
CA GLY A 51 7.04 -13.64 1.71
C GLY A 51 8.07 -12.83 0.90
N TRP A 52 7.64 -11.80 0.15
CA TRP A 52 8.60 -10.93 -0.53
C TRP A 52 9.30 -10.01 0.49
N GLY A 53 10.60 -9.81 0.30
CA GLY A 53 11.32 -8.77 1.03
C GLY A 53 10.85 -7.37 0.64
N TYR A 54 10.89 -6.45 1.60
CA TYR A 54 10.44 -5.05 1.44
C TYR A 54 10.96 -4.38 0.15
N PRO A 55 12.27 -4.40 -0.21
CA PRO A 55 12.74 -3.71 -1.41
C PRO A 55 12.06 -4.18 -2.70
N LYS A 56 11.76 -5.48 -2.81
CA LYS A 56 11.11 -6.06 -3.97
C LYS A 56 9.61 -5.71 -4.00
N ALA A 57 8.94 -5.81 -2.86
CA ALA A 57 7.53 -5.46 -2.72
C ALA A 57 7.31 -3.98 -3.04
N HIS A 58 8.11 -3.11 -2.43
CA HIS A 58 8.06 -1.66 -2.63
C HIS A 58 8.26 -1.27 -4.10
N TYR A 59 9.29 -1.81 -4.75
CA TYR A 59 9.56 -1.52 -6.15
C TYR A 59 8.40 -1.91 -7.08
N GLU A 60 7.79 -3.08 -6.88
CA GLU A 60 6.63 -3.48 -7.69
C GLU A 60 5.38 -2.66 -7.38
N SER A 61 5.17 -2.26 -6.13
CA SER A 61 4.11 -1.33 -5.73
C SER A 61 4.27 0.05 -6.38
N SER A 62 5.50 0.58 -6.44
CA SER A 62 5.77 1.85 -7.12
C SER A 62 5.46 1.78 -8.62
N LYS A 63 5.67 0.62 -9.27
CA LYS A 63 5.35 0.43 -10.69
C LYS A 63 3.84 0.50 -10.95
N ILE A 64 3.04 -0.19 -10.14
CA ILE A 64 1.58 -0.17 -10.31
C ILE A 64 0.99 1.20 -9.94
N GLU A 65 1.53 1.87 -8.93
CA GLU A 65 1.16 3.25 -8.60
C GLU A 65 1.47 4.19 -9.76
N TYR A 66 2.70 4.15 -10.28
CA TYR A 66 3.13 4.96 -11.42
C TYR A 66 2.23 4.74 -12.64
N HIS A 67 1.91 3.47 -12.95
CA HIS A 67 0.97 3.13 -14.01
C HIS A 67 -0.39 3.78 -13.78
N CYS A 68 -1.00 3.60 -12.61
CA CYS A 68 -2.30 4.17 -12.31
C CYS A 68 -2.30 5.71 -12.32
N ARG A 69 -1.19 6.36 -11.96
CA ARG A 69 -1.06 7.83 -12.07
C ARG A 69 -1.13 8.32 -13.53
N HIS A 70 -0.66 7.51 -14.48
CA HIS A 70 -0.75 7.78 -15.92
C HIS A 70 -2.06 7.29 -16.55
N PHE A 71 -2.69 6.28 -15.95
CA PHE A 71 -3.97 5.70 -16.39
C PHE A 71 -5.00 5.65 -15.24
N PRO A 72 -5.51 6.81 -14.75
CA PRO A 72 -6.34 6.86 -13.55
C PRO A 72 -7.66 6.10 -13.64
N SER A 73 -8.15 5.82 -14.85
CA SER A 73 -9.36 5.01 -15.09
C SER A 73 -9.23 3.57 -14.60
N GLU A 74 -8.00 3.05 -14.45
CA GLU A 74 -7.73 1.68 -13.99
C GLU A 74 -7.59 1.58 -12.47
N LEU A 75 -7.46 2.71 -11.76
CA LEU A 75 -7.20 2.75 -10.32
C LEU A 75 -8.25 2.00 -9.49
N ASP A 76 -9.53 2.27 -9.73
CA ASP A 76 -10.61 1.65 -8.97
C ASP A 76 -10.76 0.14 -9.29
N LEU A 77 -10.27 -0.33 -10.45
CA LEU A 77 -10.20 -1.76 -10.76
C LEU A 77 -9.11 -2.42 -9.91
N HIS A 78 -7.90 -1.87 -9.91
CA HIS A 78 -6.77 -2.40 -9.15
C HIS A 78 -7.02 -2.36 -7.64
N LEU A 79 -7.59 -1.28 -7.11
CA LEU A 79 -7.96 -1.19 -5.70
C LEU A 79 -8.95 -2.28 -5.28
N ARG A 80 -9.98 -2.55 -6.09
CA ARG A 80 -10.93 -3.62 -5.80
C ARG A 80 -10.29 -5.00 -5.80
N GLN A 81 -9.34 -5.24 -6.70
CA GLN A 81 -8.57 -6.48 -6.74
C GLN A 81 -7.71 -6.62 -5.48
N GLU A 82 -6.92 -5.60 -5.14
CA GLU A 82 -6.03 -5.64 -3.97
C GLU A 82 -6.80 -5.72 -2.65
N HIS A 83 -7.94 -5.03 -2.52
CA HIS A 83 -8.80 -5.14 -1.34
C HIS A 83 -9.38 -6.55 -1.18
N LYS A 84 -9.86 -7.17 -2.27
CA LYS A 84 -10.37 -8.54 -2.25
C LYS A 84 -9.27 -9.54 -1.85
N ILE A 85 -8.06 -9.38 -2.37
CA ILE A 85 -6.97 -10.30 -2.08
C ILE A 85 -6.48 -10.10 -0.64
N ASN A 86 -6.24 -8.86 -0.21
CA ASN A 86 -5.84 -8.57 1.17
C ASN A 86 -6.88 -9.05 2.21
N GLY A 87 -8.18 -8.96 1.90
CA GLY A 87 -9.23 -9.52 2.76
C GLY A 87 -9.20 -11.04 2.91
N ASN A 88 -8.54 -11.77 1.99
CA ASN A 88 -8.34 -13.21 2.07
C ASN A 88 -7.02 -13.60 2.75
N ILE A 89 -6.13 -12.63 2.99
CA ILE A 89 -4.86 -12.86 3.69
C ILE A 89 -5.17 -12.73 5.17
N THR A 90 -5.45 -13.87 5.82
CA THR A 90 -5.53 -13.95 7.28
C THR A 90 -4.17 -13.62 7.88
N ALA A 91 -4.14 -12.67 8.81
CA ALA A 91 -3.01 -12.43 9.69
C ALA A 91 -2.76 -13.63 10.62
#